data_AF-A0A5A9FAC1-F1
#
_entry.id   AF-A0A5A9FAC1-F1
#
_cell.length_a   1.000
_cell.length_b   1.000
_cell.length_c   1.000
_cell.angle_alpha   90.00
_cell.angle_beta   90.00
_cell.angle_gamma   90.00
#
_symmetry.space_group_name_H-M   'P 1'
#
loop_
_entity.id
_entity.type
_entity.pdbx_description
1 polymer ?
#
loop_
_entity_poly.entity_id
_entity_poly.type
_entity_poly.pdbx_seq_one_letter_code
_entity_poly.pdbx_strand_id
1 'polypeptide(L)'
;MASRMARIVHMGKLGGYAALLDGALLELDGRLLWPSAGALSEAMRRVGIQPSDLILDTRSPAGATPAATVNGSAAVRPRSGGLRLAA
;
A
#
# COMPACT_ATOMS: atom_id res chain seq x y z
N MET A 1 -5.84 24.76 17.77
CA MET A 1 -6.44 23.76 16.88
C MET A 1 -5.32 23.04 16.16
N ALA A 2 -5.19 21.72 16.30
CA ALA A 2 -4.25 20.97 15.48
C ALA A 2 -4.74 21.05 14.02
N SER A 3 -3.92 21.61 13.12
CA SER A 3 -4.23 21.63 11.70
C SER A 3 -4.26 20.18 11.21
N ARG A 4 -5.45 19.67 10.86
CA ARG A 4 -5.63 18.28 10.41
C ARG A 4 -5.07 18.18 8.99
N MET A 5 -3.90 17.56 8.86
CA MET A 5 -3.22 17.41 7.57
C MET A 5 -3.67 16.12 6.89
N ALA A 6 -4.24 16.22 5.69
CA ALA A 6 -4.64 15.07 4.89
C ALA A 6 -3.49 14.65 3.97
N ARG A 7 -3.24 13.34 3.91
CA ARG A 7 -2.27 12.75 2.98
C ARG A 7 -2.91 12.61 1.60
N ILE A 8 -2.10 12.80 0.56
CA ILE A 8 -2.51 12.53 -0.82
C ILE A 8 -2.10 11.10 -1.17
N VAL A 9 -3.02 10.31 -1.70
CA VAL A 9 -2.76 8.94 -2.15
C VAL A 9 -2.96 8.86 -3.66
N HIS A 10 -1.94 8.45 -4.41
CA HIS A 10 -2.06 8.10 -5.82
C HIS A 10 -2.53 6.65 -5.94
N MET A 11 -3.76 6.47 -6.40
CA MET A 11 -4.48 5.19 -6.47
C MET A 11 -4.10 4.46 -7.76
N GLY A 12 -3.10 3.59 -7.69
CA GLY A 12 -2.47 3.04 -8.88
C GLY A 12 -3.39 2.24 -9.81
N LYS A 13 -4.24 1.38 -9.24
CA LYS A 13 -5.20 0.58 -10.04
C LYS A 13 -6.41 1.37 -10.53
N LEU A 14 -6.85 2.37 -9.76
CA LEU A 14 -8.06 3.13 -10.11
C LEU A 14 -7.74 4.28 -11.06
N GLY A 15 -6.49 4.77 -11.06
CA GLY A 15 -6.10 5.96 -11.80
C GLY A 15 -6.66 7.22 -11.17
N GLY A 16 -5.87 7.91 -10.35
CA GLY A 16 -6.26 9.18 -9.74
C GLY A 16 -5.77 9.34 -8.32
N TYR A 17 -6.21 10.41 -7.67
CA TYR A 17 -5.74 10.82 -6.36
C TYR A 17 -6.89 10.88 -5.36
N ALA A 18 -6.64 10.45 -4.13
CA ALA A 18 -7.59 10.50 -3.03
C ALA A 18 -6.96 11.14 -1.78
N ALA A 19 -7.80 11.77 -0.96
CA ALA A 19 -7.39 12.31 0.33
C ALA A 19 -7.52 11.23 1.40
N LEU A 20 -6.51 11.07 2.25
CA LEU A 20 -6.53 10.21 3.42
C LEU A 20 -6.36 11.06 4.69
N LEU A 21 -7.34 11.03 5.58
CA LEU A 21 -7.31 11.73 6.86
C LEU A 21 -7.72 10.77 7.97
N ASP A 22 -6.90 10.66 9.01
CA ASP A 22 -7.12 9.76 10.15
C ASP A 22 -7.49 8.32 9.77
N GLY A 23 -6.85 7.82 8.71
CA GLY A 23 -7.05 6.44 8.22
C GLY A 23 -8.29 6.25 7.34
N ALA A 24 -9.08 7.29 7.08
CA ALA A 24 -10.24 7.23 6.19
C ALA A 24 -10.02 8.03 4.91
N LEU A 25 -10.51 7.50 3.78
CA LEU A 25 -10.56 8.26 2.54
C LEU A 25 -11.66 9.32 2.64
N LEU A 26 -11.35 10.56 2.27
CA LEU A 26 -12.33 11.63 2.31
C LEU A 26 -13.01 11.78 0.95
N GLU A 27 -14.33 11.93 1.01
CA GLU A 27 -15.12 12.46 -0.08
C GLU A 27 -15.12 13.99 0.00
N LEU A 28 -14.70 14.64 -1.08
CA LEU A 28 -14.67 16.10 -1.19
C LEU A 28 -15.56 16.48 -2.36
N ASP A 29 -16.54 17.34 -2.13
CA ASP A 29 -17.46 17.82 -3.18
C ASP A 29 -18.16 16.66 -3.93
N GLY A 30 -18.63 15.65 -3.19
CA GLY A 30 -19.28 14.46 -3.78
C GLY A 30 -18.33 13.50 -4.51
N ARG A 31 -17.01 13.71 -4.40
CA ARG A 31 -15.99 12.99 -5.18
C ARG A 31 -14.87 12.45 -4.29
N LEU A 32 -14.67 11.13 -4.38
CA LEU A 32 -13.56 10.44 -3.71
C LEU A 32 -12.26 10.48 -4.53
N LEU A 33 -12.37 10.43 -5.87
CA LEU A 33 -11.23 10.25 -6.78
C LEU A 33 -11.07 11.45 -7.73
N TRP A 34 -9.88 12.04 -7.70
CA TRP A 34 -9.54 13.25 -8.44
C TRP A 34 -8.52 12.97 -9.54
N PRO A 35 -8.60 13.68 -10.68
CA PRO A 35 -7.74 13.42 -11.84
C PRO A 35 -6.28 13.83 -11.63
N SER A 36 -6.00 14.74 -10.69
CA SER A 36 -4.65 15.22 -10.38
C SER A 36 -4.51 15.55 -8.90
N ALA A 37 -3.28 15.48 -8.39
CA ALA A 37 -2.95 15.91 -7.02
C ALA A 37 -3.31 17.39 -6.79
N GLY A 38 -3.08 18.26 -7.79
CA GLY A 38 -3.42 19.68 -7.69
C GLY A 38 -4.91 19.94 -7.52
N ALA A 39 -5.76 19.26 -8.32
CA ALA A 39 -7.21 19.41 -8.20
C ALA A 39 -7.73 18.93 -6.83
N LEU A 40 -7.15 17.84 -6.31
CA LEU A 40 -7.44 17.34 -4.97
C LEU A 40 -7.00 18.33 -3.88
N SER A 41 -5.79 18.88 -3.97
CA SER A 41 -5.27 19.85 -3.01
C SER A 41 -6.13 21.10 -2.92
N GLU A 42 -6.59 21.62 -4.06
CA GLU A 42 -7.53 22.76 -4.08
C GLU A 42 -8.87 22.39 -3.44
N ALA A 43 -9.39 21.18 -3.69
CA ALA A 43 -10.60 20.70 -3.02
C ALA A 43 -10.44 20.61 -1.50
N MET A 44 -9.30 20.11 -1.00
CA MET A 44 -9.00 20.07 0.44
C MET A 44 -8.95 21.48 1.05
N ARG A 45 -8.27 22.41 0.39
CA ARG A 45 -8.12 23.79 0.86
C ARG A 45 -9.46 24.50 0.96
N ARG A 46 -10.39 24.27 0.02
CA ARG A 46 -11.75 24.84 0.06
C ARG A 46 -12.55 24.40 1.29
N VAL A 47 -12.27 23.24 1.85
CA VAL A 47 -12.92 22.73 3.07
C VAL A 47 -12.05 22.90 4.34
N GLY A 48 -10.98 23.70 4.25
CA GLY A 48 -10.11 24.00 5.39
C GLY A 48 -9.15 22.88 5.80
N ILE A 49 -8.93 21.89 4.93
CA ILE A 49 -8.00 20.79 5.16
C ILE A 49 -6.65 21.12 4.52
N GLN A 50 -5.58 20.99 5.29
CA GLN A 50 -4.21 21.21 4.82
C GLN A 50 -3.73 19.94 4.06
N PRO A 51 -3.40 20.02 2.76
CA PRO A 51 -2.80 18.89 2.07
C PRO A 51 -1.35 18.67 2.52
N SER A 52 -0.97 17.41 2.64
CA SER A 52 0.43 16.99 2.79
C SER A 52 1.22 17.26 1.51
N ASP A 53 2.46 17.73 1.65
CA ASP A 53 3.40 17.89 0.52
C ASP A 53 3.91 16.53 -0.03
N LEU A 54 3.70 15.45 0.72
CA LEU A 54 4.07 14.09 0.32
C LEU A 54 2.88 13.31 -0.25
N ILE A 55 3.15 12.57 -1.33
CA ILE A 55 2.20 11.68 -1.99
C ILE A 55 2.55 10.21 -1.68
N LEU A 56 1.57 9.46 -1.21
CA LEU A 56 1.63 8.00 -1.08
C LEU A 56 1.31 7.36 -2.43
N ASP A 57 2.32 6.83 -3.13
CA ASP A 57 2.11 6.11 -4.39
C ASP A 57 1.82 4.63 -4.14
N THR A 58 0.64 4.17 -4.56
CA THR A 58 0.19 2.77 -4.40
C THR A 58 0.33 1.94 -5.68
N ARG A 59 0.93 2.51 -6.73
CA ARG A 59 1.23 1.74 -7.94
C ARG A 59 2.20 0.62 -7.60
N SER A 60 1.98 -0.53 -8.22
CA SER A 60 2.99 -1.59 -8.21
C SER A 60 4.26 -1.06 -8.87
N PRO A 61 5.44 -1.23 -8.26
CA PRO A 61 6.69 -0.89 -8.92
C PRO A 61 6.79 -1.69 -10.21
N ALA A 62 7.06 -1.01 -11.32
CA ALA A 62 7.20 -1.65 -12.63
C ALA A 62 8.32 -2.69 -12.54
N GLY A 63 8.00 -3.96 -12.83
CA GLY A 63 8.98 -5.05 -12.81
C GLY A 63 9.08 -5.84 -11.52
N ALA A 64 8.19 -5.65 -10.53
CA ALA A 64 8.05 -6.63 -9.45
C ALA A 64 7.46 -7.93 -10.03
N THR A 65 8.32 -8.80 -10.55
CA THR A 65 8.03 -10.24 -10.59
C THR A 65 7.54 -10.63 -9.21
N PRO A 66 6.36 -11.28 -9.07
CA PRO A 66 5.95 -11.80 -7.77
C PRO A 66 7.13 -12.63 -7.25
N ALA A 67 7.63 -12.27 -6.06
CA ALA A 67 8.71 -13.00 -5.43
C ALA A 67 8.33 -14.48 -5.50
N ALA A 68 9.19 -15.27 -6.16
CA ALA A 68 8.94 -16.68 -6.42
C ALA A 68 8.34 -17.31 -5.16
N THR A 69 7.15 -17.89 -5.29
CA THR A 69 6.52 -18.67 -4.21
C THR A 69 7.62 -19.54 -3.59
N VAL A 70 7.98 -19.26 -2.34
CA VAL A 70 8.90 -20.11 -1.60
C VAL A 70 8.14 -21.40 -1.37
N ASN A 71 8.29 -22.34 -2.31
CA ASN A 71 7.70 -23.65 -2.22
C ASN A 71 8.51 -24.40 -1.17
N GLY A 72 8.08 -24.27 0.09
CA GLY A 72 8.63 -24.99 1.23
C GLY A 72 8.28 -26.47 1.15
N SER A 73 8.74 -27.15 0.10
CA SER A 73 8.71 -28.61 0.04
C SER A 73 9.81 -29.10 0.98
N ALA A 74 9.45 -29.27 2.25
CA ALA A 74 10.31 -29.83 3.28
C ALA A 74 10.89 -31.15 2.76
N ALA A 75 12.19 -31.15 2.47
CA ALA A 75 12.93 -32.36 2.16
C ALA A 75 12.92 -33.25 3.41
N VAL A 76 11.99 -34.23 3.44
CA VAL A 76 12.04 -35.36 4.37
C VAL A 76 13.36 -36.08 4.10
N ARG A 77 14.33 -35.90 5.01
CA ARG A 77 15.55 -36.70 5.01
C ARG A 77 15.16 -38.16 5.30
N PRO A 78 15.50 -39.15 4.45
CA PRO A 78 15.33 -40.54 4.81
C PRO A 78 16.25 -40.84 6.00
N ARG A 79 15.68 -41.32 7.11
CA ARG A 79 16.45 -41.84 8.24
C ARG A 79 17.19 -43.10 7.77
N SER A 80 18.50 -42.98 7.59
CA SER A 80 19.40 -44.10 7.37
C SER A 80 19.38 -45.00 8.60
N GLY A 81 18.80 -46.20 8.46
CA GLY A 81 18.90 -47.27 9.44
C GLY A 81 20.33 -47.80 9.55
N GLY A 82 20.73 -48.18 10.76
CA GLY A 82 22.01 -48.85 10.99
C GLY A 82 22.43 -48.92 12.46
N LEU A 83 21.63 -49.57 13.32
CA LEU A 83 22.15 -50.06 14.60
C LEU A 83 22.93 -51.36 14.32
N ARG A 84 24.26 -51.29 14.35
CA ARG A 84 25.10 -52.50 14.46
C ARG A 84 25.19 -52.90 15.93
N LEU A 85 24.55 -54.02 16.28
CA LEU A 85 24.88 -54.81 17.46
C LEU A 85 26.29 -55.41 17.24
N ALA A 86 27.19 -55.21 18.20
CA ALA A 86 28.36 -56.06 18.37
C ALA A 86 28.15 -56.89 19.65
N ALA A 87 28.42 -58.19 19.51
CA ALA A 87 28.30 -59.23 20.52
C ALA A 87 29.37 -59.12 21.61
#